data_AF-A0A5B7JF38-F1
#
_entry.id   AF-A0A5B7JF38-F1
#
_cell.length_a   1.000
_cell.length_b   1.000
_cell.length_c   1.000
_cell.angle_alpha   90.00
_cell.angle_beta   90.00
_cell.angle_gamma   90.00
#
_symmetry.space_group_name_H-M   'P 1'
#
loop_
_entity.id
_entity.type
_entity.pdbx_description
1 polymer ?
#
loop_
_entity_poly.entity_id
_entity_poly.type
_entity_poly.pdbx_seq_one_letter_code
_entity_poly.pdbx_strand_id
1 'polypeptide(L)'
;MFYFYRWNSLYDCVVVLLEALSVGDQLDAINTILINHYQPNGVSPITEVDIRVLKEYKLVMQPVAQCLDMLQVEGKAYMGTLLPSIWLMKVSLEEQSQNVNLLYARPLLQALLRGFEKRFGHLFEADKLLMATALHPNFTLKALETIAPEKVEKIKNMITRELRAIIEPREEQQQLGQPTMQEPQDLDTRLFNKLFARGVANQQQDVREVLRKSMEEWVPSQGELAWSLFPCQHREMWVDLFIKYNTSLPSSASVERLFSMAGDVLRAKGSSLDEVSFEELVFLKGNIDLLEEMGQEDMDEEEDL
;
A
#
# COMPACT_ATOMS: atom_id res chain seq x y z
N MET A 1 21.86 8.32 -17.47
CA MET A 1 22.50 7.27 -16.66
C MET A 1 21.76 7.24 -15.31
N PHE A 2 20.65 6.51 -15.23
CA PHE A 2 19.86 6.40 -14.01
C PHE A 2 20.22 5.08 -13.32
N TYR A 3 21.28 5.07 -12.52
CA TYR A 3 21.43 4.02 -11.51
C TYR A 3 20.53 4.42 -10.35
N PHE A 4 19.29 3.98 -10.36
CA PHE A 4 18.41 4.07 -9.19
C PHE A 4 18.92 3.07 -8.15
N TYR A 5 19.95 3.46 -7.40
CA TYR A 5 20.24 2.79 -6.14
C TYR A 5 19.02 2.97 -5.26
N ARG A 6 18.35 1.86 -4.92
CA ARG A 6 17.22 1.86 -3.98
C ARG A 6 17.63 2.67 -2.75
N TRP A 7 16.73 3.51 -2.24
CA TRP A 7 17.03 4.46 -1.15
C TRP A 7 17.49 3.78 0.16
N ASN A 8 17.42 2.45 0.23
CA ASN A 8 17.93 1.59 1.31
C ASN A 8 19.30 0.93 1.03
N SER A 9 20.00 1.26 -0.07
CA SER A 9 21.27 0.61 -0.45
C SER A 9 22.35 0.60 0.63
N LEU A 10 22.49 1.67 1.41
CA LEU A 10 23.42 1.71 2.55
C LEU A 10 23.00 0.73 3.65
N TYR A 11 21.70 0.62 3.92
CA TYR A 11 21.17 -0.34 4.89
C TYR A 11 21.47 -1.77 4.44
N ASP A 12 21.16 -2.11 3.19
CA ASP A 12 21.42 -3.44 2.63
C ASP A 12 22.91 -3.79 2.67
N CYS A 13 23.77 -2.83 2.31
CA CYS A 13 25.21 -3.01 2.40
C CYS A 13 25.67 -3.30 3.83
N VAL A 14 25.15 -2.59 4.83
CA VAL A 14 25.51 -2.81 6.24
C VAL A 14 24.97 -4.16 6.74
N VAL A 15 23.79 -4.59 6.28
CA VAL A 15 23.25 -5.91 6.60
C VAL A 15 24.19 -7.01 6.11
N VAL A 16 24.57 -6.97 4.83
CA VAL A 16 25.50 -7.96 4.23
C VAL A 16 26.88 -7.90 4.88
N LEU A 17 27.39 -6.69 5.17
CA LEU A 17 28.66 -6.53 5.85
C LEU A 17 28.63 -7.16 7.25
N LEU A 18 27.57 -6.93 8.04
CA LEU A 18 27.44 -7.54 9.36
C LEU A 18 27.36 -9.06 9.31
N GLU A 19 26.75 -9.64 8.28
CA GLU A 19 26.74 -11.08 8.05
C GLU A 19 28.15 -11.61 7.79
N ALA A 20 28.91 -10.94 6.92
CA ALA A 20 30.30 -11.31 6.66
C ALA A 20 31.20 -11.17 7.89
N LEU A 21 31.05 -10.08 8.66
CA LEU A 21 31.81 -9.85 9.89
C LEU A 21 31.46 -10.82 11.02
N SER A 22 30.33 -11.52 10.94
CA SER A 22 29.93 -12.54 11.92
C SER A 22 30.68 -13.87 11.72
N VAL A 23 31.33 -14.05 10.56
CA VAL A 23 32.16 -15.23 10.25
C VAL A 23 33.62 -14.90 10.56
N GLY A 24 34.20 -15.57 11.58
CA GLY A 24 35.56 -15.28 12.08
C GLY A 24 36.64 -15.23 11.00
N ASP A 25 36.68 -16.25 10.13
CA ASP A 25 37.66 -16.34 9.04
C ASP A 25 37.55 -15.16 8.03
N GLN A 26 36.34 -14.63 7.82
CA GLN A 26 36.11 -13.51 6.91
C GLN A 26 36.51 -12.18 7.52
N LEU A 27 36.29 -11.99 8.83
CA LEU A 27 36.74 -10.80 9.56
C LEU A 27 38.26 -10.64 9.47
N ASP A 28 39.00 -11.74 9.67
CA ASP A 28 40.46 -11.75 9.58
C ASP A 28 40.95 -11.46 8.15
N ALA A 29 40.28 -12.02 7.15
CA ALA A 29 40.58 -11.74 5.73
C ALA A 29 40.33 -10.27 5.38
N ILE A 30 39.21 -9.68 5.81
CA ILE A 30 38.88 -8.27 5.58
C ILE A 30 39.92 -7.36 6.25
N ASN A 31 40.24 -7.63 7.53
CA ASN A 31 41.25 -6.87 8.26
C ASN A 31 42.64 -6.96 7.59
N THR A 32 43.00 -8.13 7.08
CA THR A 32 44.26 -8.33 6.33
C THR A 32 44.30 -7.49 5.06
N ILE A 33 43.18 -7.41 4.31
CA ILE A 33 43.07 -6.57 3.12
C ILE A 33 43.18 -5.08 3.48
N LEU A 34 42.47 -4.63 4.51
CA LEU A 34 42.48 -3.23 4.96
C LEU A 34 43.89 -2.75 5.33
N ILE A 35 44.66 -3.60 6.01
CA ILE A 35 46.02 -3.30 6.45
C ILE A 35 47.01 -3.29 5.27
N ASN A 36 46.90 -4.26 4.35
CA ASN A 36 47.90 -4.47 3.30
C ASN A 36 47.68 -3.63 2.04
N HIS A 37 46.42 -3.30 1.70
CA HIS A 37 46.07 -2.74 0.39
C HIS A 37 46.10 -1.20 0.34
N TYR A 38 46.21 -0.51 1.48
CA TYR A 38 46.14 0.97 1.60
C TYR A 38 47.42 1.63 2.13
N GLN A 39 48.59 1.00 1.96
CA GLN A 39 49.87 1.58 2.37
C GLN A 39 50.27 2.80 1.50
N PRO A 40 50.88 3.86 2.06
CA PRO A 40 51.40 3.99 3.44
C PRO A 40 50.36 4.47 4.49
N ASN A 41 49.12 4.77 4.09
CA ASN A 41 48.05 5.28 4.94
C ASN A 41 47.01 4.19 5.24
N GLY A 42 47.47 3.03 5.75
CA GLY A 42 46.61 1.88 6.03
C GLY A 42 45.43 2.24 6.93
N VAL A 43 44.27 1.64 6.66
CA VAL A 43 43.07 1.85 7.48
C VAL A 43 43.16 0.96 8.71
N SER A 44 42.69 1.44 9.86
CA SER A 44 42.63 0.63 11.09
C SER A 44 41.76 -0.61 10.89
N PRO A 45 42.10 -1.75 11.51
CA PRO A 45 41.25 -2.93 11.47
C PRO A 45 39.89 -2.65 12.10
N ILE A 46 38.88 -3.36 11.63
CA ILE A 46 37.52 -3.28 12.18
C ILE A 46 37.55 -3.83 13.61
N THR A 47 37.08 -3.02 14.54
CA THR A 47 37.01 -3.35 15.96
C THR A 47 35.63 -3.82 16.38
N GLU A 48 35.53 -4.42 17.56
CA GLU A 48 34.24 -4.79 18.17
C GLU A 48 33.33 -3.57 18.39
N VAL A 49 33.93 -2.38 18.58
CA VAL A 49 33.19 -1.12 18.69
C VAL A 49 32.54 -0.76 17.35
N ASP A 50 33.28 -0.89 16.25
CA ASP A 50 32.75 -0.63 14.90
C ASP A 50 31.60 -1.58 14.57
N ILE A 51 31.75 -2.87 14.89
CA ILE A 51 30.69 -3.87 14.74
C ILE A 51 29.46 -3.48 15.57
N ARG A 52 29.65 -2.99 16.80
CA ARG A 52 28.54 -2.52 17.65
C ARG A 52 27.84 -1.30 17.06
N VAL A 53 28.59 -0.32 16.55
CA VAL A 53 28.03 0.85 15.86
C VAL A 53 27.18 0.43 14.66
N LEU A 54 27.69 -0.49 13.83
CA LEU A 54 26.96 -1.01 12.67
C LEU A 54 25.69 -1.78 13.06
N LYS A 55 25.74 -2.59 14.13
CA LYS A 55 24.56 -3.28 14.69
C LYS A 55 23.49 -2.28 15.15
N GLU A 56 23.89 -1.22 15.84
CA GLU A 56 22.95 -0.17 16.25
C GLU A 56 22.38 0.61 15.05
N TYR A 57 23.21 0.92 14.04
CA TYR A 57 22.73 1.52 12.79
C TYR A 57 21.68 0.65 12.11
N LYS A 58 21.95 -0.66 11.95
CA LYS A 58 21.00 -1.62 11.37
C LYS A 58 19.68 -1.61 12.14
N LEU A 59 19.73 -1.66 13.47
CA LEU A 59 18.53 -1.63 14.31
C LEU A 59 17.68 -0.36 14.09
N VAL A 60 18.34 0.81 14.07
CA VAL A 60 17.66 2.12 13.93
C VAL A 60 17.12 2.34 12.53
N MET A 61 17.82 1.89 11.49
CA MET A 61 17.40 2.06 10.11
C MET A 61 16.41 1.01 9.63
N GLN A 62 16.27 -0.12 10.33
CA GLN A 62 15.38 -1.21 9.93
C GLN A 62 13.92 -0.77 9.72
N PRO A 63 13.27 -0.01 10.63
CA PRO A 63 11.89 0.46 10.38
C PRO A 63 11.76 1.33 9.13
N VAL A 64 12.81 2.09 8.79
CA VAL A 64 12.84 2.93 7.58
C VAL A 64 12.94 2.06 6.33
N ALA A 65 13.83 1.06 6.34
CA ALA A 65 13.98 0.12 5.22
C ALA A 65 12.68 -0.68 4.99
N GLN A 66 12.06 -1.21 6.04
CA GLN A 66 10.80 -1.93 5.96
C GLN A 66 9.66 -1.06 5.44
N CYS A 67 9.58 0.20 5.88
CA CYS A 67 8.60 1.15 5.36
C CYS A 67 8.77 1.40 3.86
N LEU A 68 10.01 1.60 3.41
CA LEU A 68 10.31 1.74 1.98
C LEU A 68 9.88 0.50 1.20
N ASP A 69 10.24 -0.69 1.68
CA ASP A 69 9.86 -1.94 1.01
C ASP A 69 8.34 -2.09 0.91
N MET A 70 7.59 -1.80 1.98
CA MET A 70 6.12 -1.84 1.97
C MET A 70 5.52 -0.89 0.93
N LEU A 71 6.02 0.34 0.83
CA LEU A 71 5.51 1.35 -0.11
C LEU A 71 5.93 1.10 -1.56
N GLN A 72 6.96 0.28 -1.79
CA GLN A 72 7.48 -0.07 -3.10
C GLN A 72 6.88 -1.35 -3.69
N VAL A 73 6.04 -2.08 -2.93
CA VAL A 73 5.41 -3.30 -3.44
C VAL A 73 4.35 -2.95 -4.49
N GLU A 74 4.65 -3.24 -5.76
CA GLU A 74 3.77 -3.03 -6.93
C GLU A 74 2.34 -3.55 -6.73
N GLY A 75 2.17 -4.82 -6.39
CA GLY A 75 0.84 -5.45 -6.24
C GLY A 75 0.01 -4.95 -5.05
N LYS A 76 0.55 -4.07 -4.20
CA LYS A 76 -0.15 -3.50 -3.02
C LYS A 76 0.06 -1.98 -2.89
N ALA A 77 0.42 -1.30 -3.97
CA ALA A 77 0.76 0.12 -3.99
C ALA A 77 -0.49 1.03 -3.95
N TYR A 78 -1.42 0.79 -3.03
CA TYR A 78 -2.60 1.63 -2.82
C TYR A 78 -2.24 2.83 -1.96
N MET A 79 -2.78 4.02 -2.26
CA MET A 79 -2.53 5.21 -1.44
C MET A 79 -2.93 5.01 0.04
N GLY A 80 -3.97 4.21 0.30
CA GLY A 80 -4.42 3.91 1.66
C GLY A 80 -3.44 3.09 2.51
N THR A 81 -2.36 2.56 1.93
CA THR A 81 -1.27 1.94 2.68
C THR A 81 -0.27 2.96 3.22
N LEU A 82 -0.23 4.17 2.65
CA LEU A 82 0.77 5.20 2.96
C LEU A 82 0.78 5.58 4.44
N LEU A 83 -0.35 6.04 4.98
CA LEU A 83 -0.42 6.50 6.37
C LEU A 83 -0.15 5.37 7.37
N PRO A 84 -0.74 4.16 7.22
CA PRO A 84 -0.40 3.02 8.08
C PRO A 84 1.09 2.67 8.07
N SER A 85 1.74 2.64 6.89
CA SER A 85 3.16 2.29 6.76
C SER A 85 4.08 3.32 7.44
N ILE A 86 3.87 4.61 7.18
CA ILE A 86 4.70 5.66 7.80
C ILE A 86 4.40 5.80 9.30
N TRP A 87 3.16 5.55 9.73
CA TRP A 87 2.80 5.52 11.15
C TRP A 87 3.53 4.40 11.88
N LEU A 88 3.52 3.18 11.33
CA LEU A 88 4.23 2.04 11.91
C LEU A 88 5.72 2.34 12.04
N MET A 89 6.33 2.92 11.02
CA MET A 89 7.73 3.37 11.06
C MET A 89 7.98 4.35 12.20
N LYS A 90 7.12 5.36 12.40
CA LYS A 90 7.24 6.32 13.50
C LYS A 90 7.18 5.61 14.85
N VAL A 91 6.16 4.79 15.09
CA VAL A 91 5.96 4.08 16.35
C VAL A 91 7.17 3.19 16.66
N SER A 92 7.66 2.44 15.69
CA SER A 92 8.86 1.60 15.88
C SER A 92 10.10 2.42 16.22
N LEU A 93 10.28 3.61 15.64
CA LEU A 93 11.38 4.52 16.02
C LEU A 93 11.18 5.10 17.43
N GLU A 94 9.96 5.45 17.81
CA GLU A 94 9.63 5.93 19.16
C GLU A 94 9.85 4.85 20.22
N GLU A 95 9.47 3.60 19.96
CA GLU A 95 9.76 2.46 20.85
C GLU A 95 11.27 2.27 21.06
N GLN A 96 12.06 2.38 19.98
CA GLN A 96 13.51 2.30 20.06
C GLN A 96 14.13 3.46 20.86
N SER A 97 13.45 4.59 20.98
CA SER A 97 13.94 5.72 21.79
C SER A 97 14.04 5.37 23.28
N GLN A 98 13.21 4.42 23.73
CA GLN A 98 13.19 3.91 25.10
C GLN A 98 14.29 2.87 25.36
N ASN A 99 15.01 2.41 24.33
CA ASN A 99 16.07 1.44 24.49
C ASN A 99 17.30 2.07 25.16
N VAL A 100 17.57 1.68 26.40
CA VAL A 100 18.73 2.17 27.19
C VAL A 100 20.06 1.69 26.59
N ASN A 101 20.07 0.56 25.89
CA ASN A 101 21.28 -0.07 25.34
C ASN A 101 21.77 0.57 24.03
N LEU A 102 21.06 1.55 23.48
CA LEU A 102 21.50 2.30 22.30
C LEU A 102 22.57 3.32 22.72
N LEU A 103 23.84 3.10 22.37
CA LEU A 103 24.95 3.93 22.83
C LEU A 103 25.42 4.93 21.75
N TYR A 104 25.45 4.50 20.50
CA TYR A 104 26.04 5.24 19.38
C TYR A 104 24.99 5.82 18.43
N ALA A 105 23.91 5.09 18.14
CA ALA A 105 22.94 5.50 17.12
C ALA A 105 21.80 6.41 17.65
N ARG A 106 21.87 6.88 18.91
CA ARG A 106 20.88 7.84 19.46
C ARG A 106 20.75 9.13 18.63
N PRO A 107 21.84 9.78 18.17
CA PRO A 107 21.72 10.98 17.34
C PRO A 107 21.02 10.70 16.00
N LEU A 108 21.28 9.53 15.41
CA LEU A 108 20.61 9.08 14.19
C LEU A 108 19.11 8.92 14.42
N LEU A 109 18.72 8.22 15.49
CA LEU A 109 17.31 8.02 15.84
C LEU A 109 16.57 9.36 16.03
N GLN A 110 17.18 10.31 16.74
CA GLN A 110 16.62 11.64 16.92
C GLN A 110 16.52 12.42 15.60
N ALA A 111 17.52 12.29 14.72
CA ALA A 111 17.49 12.91 13.40
C ALA A 111 16.38 12.33 12.53
N LEU A 112 16.16 11.01 12.58
CA LEU A 112 15.07 10.33 11.86
C LEU A 112 13.69 10.80 12.35
N LEU A 113 13.45 10.84 13.66
CA LEU A 113 12.18 11.32 14.22
C LEU A 113 11.92 12.80 13.86
N ARG A 114 12.93 13.67 13.95
CA ARG A 114 12.80 15.07 13.50
C ARG A 114 12.55 15.17 12.00
N GLY A 115 13.23 14.34 11.21
CA GLY A 115 13.05 14.25 9.77
C GLY A 115 11.64 13.79 9.40
N PHE A 116 11.12 12.83 10.15
CA PHE A 116 9.76 12.31 10.02
C PHE A 116 8.75 13.43 10.20
N GLU A 117 8.76 14.11 11.35
CA GLU A 117 7.80 15.18 11.64
C GLU A 117 7.85 16.29 10.59
N LYS A 118 9.06 16.69 10.19
CA LYS A 118 9.26 17.73 9.17
C LYS A 118 8.71 17.34 7.80
N ARG A 119 8.85 16.07 7.39
CA ARG A 119 8.51 15.62 6.02
C ARG A 119 7.11 15.04 5.91
N PHE A 120 6.65 14.34 6.94
CA PHE A 120 5.45 13.52 6.91
C PHE A 120 4.36 13.96 7.89
N GLY A 121 4.68 14.80 8.89
CA GLY A 121 3.70 15.22 9.90
C GLY A 121 2.42 15.82 9.29
N HIS A 122 2.57 16.65 8.26
CA HIS A 122 1.42 17.25 7.56
C HIS A 122 0.56 16.25 6.77
N LEU A 123 1.06 15.05 6.44
CA LEU A 123 0.30 14.04 5.71
C LEU A 123 -0.85 13.48 6.55
N PHE A 124 -0.67 13.42 7.87
CA PHE A 124 -1.72 13.02 8.82
C PHE A 124 -2.83 14.08 8.95
N GLU A 125 -2.61 15.29 8.44
CA GLU A 125 -3.61 16.36 8.33
C GLU A 125 -4.37 16.35 7.00
N ALA A 126 -3.90 15.59 6.01
CA ALA A 126 -4.49 15.58 4.69
C ALA A 126 -5.74 14.69 4.63
N ASP A 127 -6.92 15.32 4.54
CA ASP A 127 -8.21 14.63 4.44
C ASP A 127 -8.24 13.54 3.35
N LYS A 128 -7.62 13.79 2.19
CA LYS A 128 -7.56 12.83 1.08
C LYS A 128 -6.81 11.54 1.44
N LEU A 129 -5.72 11.63 2.20
CA LEU A 129 -4.93 10.48 2.61
C LEU A 129 -5.62 9.69 3.74
N LEU A 130 -6.29 10.41 4.63
CA LEU A 130 -7.15 9.80 5.65
C LEU A 130 -8.33 9.06 5.00
N MET A 131 -8.96 9.65 3.99
CA MET A 131 -9.99 8.99 3.18
C MET A 131 -9.46 7.73 2.50
N ALA A 132 -8.29 7.80 1.83
CA ALA A 132 -7.69 6.64 1.17
C ALA A 132 -7.47 5.47 2.16
N THR A 133 -6.91 5.76 3.33
CA THR A 133 -6.71 4.78 4.42
C THR A 133 -8.04 4.21 4.92
N ALA A 134 -9.03 5.06 5.17
CA ALA A 134 -10.34 4.64 5.69
C ALA A 134 -11.14 3.76 4.72
N LEU A 135 -10.91 3.92 3.41
CA LEU A 135 -11.60 3.18 2.36
C LEU A 135 -10.87 1.89 1.99
N HIS A 136 -9.69 1.64 2.53
CA HIS A 136 -8.92 0.43 2.22
C HIS A 136 -9.40 -0.75 3.10
N PRO A 137 -9.82 -1.89 2.52
CA PRO A 137 -10.40 -3.00 3.30
C PRO A 137 -9.48 -3.59 4.38
N ASN A 138 -8.17 -3.52 4.21
CA ASN A 138 -7.22 -4.04 5.21
C ASN A 138 -7.05 -3.13 6.44
N PHE A 139 -7.50 -1.87 6.38
CA PHE A 139 -7.28 -0.87 7.43
C PHE A 139 -8.60 -0.33 7.98
N THR A 140 -9.50 0.05 7.05
CA THR A 140 -10.80 0.66 7.30
C THR A 140 -10.72 1.87 8.24
N LEU A 141 -11.85 2.28 8.81
CA LEU A 141 -11.88 3.36 9.80
C LEU A 141 -11.18 2.99 11.11
N LYS A 142 -11.00 1.70 11.41
CA LYS A 142 -10.34 1.26 12.65
C LYS A 142 -8.88 1.70 12.71
N ALA A 143 -8.18 1.71 11.58
CA ALA A 143 -6.82 2.25 11.53
C ALA A 143 -6.77 3.73 11.92
N LEU A 144 -7.77 4.53 11.52
CA LEU A 144 -7.83 5.95 11.87
C LEU A 144 -8.08 6.20 13.35
N GLU A 145 -8.75 5.29 14.06
CA GLU A 145 -8.93 5.39 15.51
C GLU A 145 -7.59 5.36 16.25
N THR A 146 -6.59 4.69 15.68
CA THR A 146 -5.22 4.64 16.23
C THR A 146 -4.34 5.76 15.69
N ILE A 147 -4.46 6.09 14.41
CA ILE A 147 -3.58 7.05 13.72
C ILE A 147 -3.98 8.51 13.99
N ALA A 148 -5.27 8.83 13.92
CA ALA A 148 -5.82 10.19 14.00
C ALA A 148 -7.25 10.18 14.61
N PRO A 149 -7.39 9.84 15.91
CA PRO A 149 -8.68 9.66 16.57
C PRO A 149 -9.59 10.89 16.48
N GLU A 150 -9.01 12.08 16.50
CA GLU A 150 -9.73 13.36 16.44
C GLU A 150 -10.39 13.63 15.08
N LYS A 151 -9.99 12.92 14.01
CA LYS A 151 -10.50 13.12 12.65
C LYS A 151 -11.44 12.03 12.18
N VAL A 152 -11.56 10.94 12.92
CA VAL A 152 -12.42 9.80 12.56
C VAL A 152 -13.83 10.27 12.23
N GLU A 153 -14.42 11.11 13.08
CA GLU A 153 -15.79 11.60 12.87
C GLU A 153 -15.91 12.52 11.64
N LYS A 154 -14.91 13.36 11.39
CA LYS A 154 -14.86 14.22 10.19
C LYS A 154 -14.82 13.37 8.91
N ILE A 155 -13.98 12.33 8.89
CA ILE A 155 -13.83 11.41 7.76
C ILE A 155 -15.09 10.56 7.57
N LYS A 156 -15.72 10.09 8.66
CA LYS A 156 -17.00 9.38 8.60
C LYS A 156 -18.07 10.20 7.88
N ASN A 157 -18.20 11.47 8.24
CA ASN A 157 -19.15 12.40 7.60
C ASN A 157 -18.79 12.68 6.14
N MET A 158 -17.49 12.76 5.80
CA MET A 158 -17.03 12.94 4.42
C MET A 158 -17.36 11.74 3.52
N ILE A 159 -17.09 10.52 3.99
CA ILE A 159 -17.45 9.28 3.28
C ILE A 159 -18.96 9.21 3.05
N THR A 160 -19.75 9.48 4.10
CA THR A 160 -21.21 9.47 4.01
C THR A 160 -21.72 10.46 2.97
N ARG A 161 -21.14 11.67 2.93
CA ARG A 161 -21.51 12.70 1.95
C ARG A 161 -21.17 12.28 0.52
N GLU A 162 -19.98 11.73 0.28
CA GLU A 162 -19.58 11.31 -1.06
C GLU A 162 -20.37 10.09 -1.55
N LEU A 163 -20.61 9.10 -0.69
CA LEU A 163 -21.44 7.95 -1.06
C LEU A 163 -22.87 8.38 -1.40
N ARG A 164 -23.47 9.27 -0.60
CA ARG A 164 -24.81 9.81 -0.88
C ARG A 164 -24.87 10.49 -2.26
N ALA A 165 -23.87 11.30 -2.59
CA ALA A 165 -23.81 12.00 -3.87
C ALA A 165 -23.70 11.04 -5.08
N ILE A 166 -23.23 9.81 -4.88
CA ILE A 166 -23.18 8.77 -5.92
C ILE A 166 -24.48 7.94 -5.94
N ILE A 167 -25.08 7.68 -4.78
CA ILE A 167 -26.29 6.88 -4.63
C ILE A 167 -27.53 7.61 -5.18
N GLU A 168 -27.76 8.86 -4.76
CA GLU A 168 -28.98 9.61 -5.12
C GLU A 168 -29.22 9.68 -6.64
N PRO A 169 -28.23 10.01 -7.50
CA PRO A 169 -28.45 10.06 -8.95
C PRO A 169 -28.61 8.68 -9.61
N ARG A 170 -27.99 7.62 -9.06
CA ARG A 170 -28.09 6.26 -9.62
C ARG A 170 -29.43 5.60 -9.30
N GLU A 171 -30.00 5.89 -8.12
CA GLU A 171 -31.35 5.43 -7.76
C GLU A 171 -32.43 6.08 -8.64
N GLU A 172 -32.27 7.35 -9.01
CA GLU A 172 -33.17 8.05 -9.95
C GLU A 172 -33.11 7.45 -11.37
N GLN A 173 -31.92 7.06 -11.84
CA GLN A 173 -31.74 6.40 -13.14
C GLN A 173 -32.31 4.98 -13.17
N GLN A 174 -32.22 4.23 -12.06
CA GLN A 174 -32.82 2.90 -11.95
C GLN A 174 -34.35 2.94 -11.89
N GLN A 175 -34.96 3.99 -11.35
CA GLN A 175 -36.41 4.17 -11.32
C GLN A 175 -37.00 4.55 -12.69
N LEU A 176 -36.25 5.26 -13.54
CA LEU A 176 -36.72 5.67 -14.88
C LEU A 176 -36.81 4.50 -15.89
N GLY A 177 -36.18 3.36 -15.59
CA GLY A 177 -36.16 2.16 -16.43
C GLY A 177 -37.14 1.04 -16.03
N GLN A 178 -37.90 1.20 -14.95
CA GLN A 178 -38.85 0.16 -14.52
C GLN A 178 -40.21 0.33 -15.22
N PRO A 179 -40.71 -0.70 -15.95
CA PRO A 179 -42.09 -0.68 -16.41
C PRO A 179 -43.02 -0.63 -15.19
N THR A 180 -44.04 0.23 -15.27
CA THR A 180 -45.08 0.42 -14.24
C THR A 180 -45.55 -0.94 -13.70
N MET A 181 -45.32 -1.18 -12.40
CA MET A 181 -45.68 -2.45 -11.77
C MET A 181 -47.19 -2.71 -11.89
N GLN A 182 -47.56 -3.68 -12.72
CA GLN A 182 -48.82 -4.40 -12.59
C GLN A 182 -48.62 -5.52 -11.56
N GLU A 183 -49.57 -5.72 -10.66
CA GLU A 183 -49.52 -6.79 -9.66
C GLU A 183 -49.29 -8.16 -10.36
N PRO A 184 -48.34 -8.99 -9.87
CA PRO A 184 -48.11 -10.32 -10.42
C PRO A 184 -49.40 -11.16 -10.32
N GLN A 185 -49.86 -11.71 -11.45
CA GLN A 185 -51.06 -12.57 -11.46
C GLN A 185 -50.81 -13.92 -10.77
N ASP A 186 -49.56 -14.36 -10.68
CA ASP A 186 -49.17 -15.63 -10.08
C ASP A 186 -49.42 -15.66 -8.55
N LEU A 187 -49.99 -16.76 -8.06
CA LEU A 187 -50.35 -16.92 -6.65
C LEU A 187 -49.11 -17.19 -5.79
N ASP A 188 -48.15 -17.97 -6.30
CA ASP A 188 -46.92 -18.30 -5.56
C ASP A 188 -46.04 -17.05 -5.39
N THR A 189 -45.92 -16.23 -6.43
CA THR A 189 -45.24 -14.92 -6.35
C THR A 189 -45.93 -13.97 -5.37
N ARG A 190 -47.28 -13.92 -5.35
CA ARG A 190 -48.03 -13.11 -4.38
C ARG A 190 -47.91 -13.64 -2.95
N LEU A 191 -47.86 -14.96 -2.77
CA LEU A 191 -47.70 -15.60 -1.47
C LEU A 191 -46.29 -15.34 -0.92
N PHE A 192 -45.25 -15.51 -1.75
CA PHE A 192 -43.87 -15.20 -1.41
C PHE A 192 -43.72 -13.72 -1.04
N ASN A 193 -44.28 -12.81 -1.83
CA ASN A 193 -44.29 -11.39 -1.50
C ASN A 193 -45.06 -11.10 -0.20
N LYS A 194 -46.19 -11.75 0.07
CA LYS A 194 -46.91 -11.53 1.35
C LYS A 194 -46.21 -12.12 2.57
N LEU A 195 -45.52 -13.25 2.41
CA LEU A 195 -44.84 -13.94 3.51
C LEU A 195 -43.45 -13.35 3.79
N PHE A 196 -42.75 -12.89 2.74
CA PHE A 196 -41.34 -12.50 2.81
C PHE A 196 -41.07 -11.08 2.31
N ALA A 197 -41.94 -10.46 1.49
CA ALA A 197 -41.90 -9.01 1.32
C ALA A 197 -42.49 -8.38 2.58
N ARG A 198 -41.61 -8.24 3.58
CA ARG A 198 -41.70 -7.20 4.59
C ARG A 198 -42.14 -5.94 3.85
N GLY A 199 -43.35 -5.48 4.14
CA GLY A 199 -44.10 -4.60 3.25
C GLY A 199 -43.28 -3.45 2.69
N VAL A 200 -43.63 -3.03 1.47
CA VAL A 200 -43.30 -1.74 0.87
C VAL A 200 -43.98 -0.61 1.67
N ALA A 201 -43.76 -0.61 2.98
CA ALA A 201 -44.25 0.33 3.95
C ALA A 201 -43.02 1.06 4.49
N ASN A 202 -42.65 2.16 3.82
CA ASN A 202 -41.98 3.31 4.41
C ASN A 202 -40.98 3.03 5.54
N GLN A 203 -40.03 2.12 5.31
CA GLN A 203 -38.70 2.27 5.88
C GLN A 203 -37.81 2.69 4.72
N GLN A 204 -37.95 3.94 4.28
CA GLN A 204 -36.73 4.67 3.94
C GLN A 204 -35.90 4.68 5.23
N GLN A 205 -35.17 3.58 5.49
CA GLN A 205 -34.02 3.68 6.37
C GLN A 205 -33.20 4.80 5.76
N ASP A 206 -32.98 5.87 6.53
CA ASP A 206 -32.17 6.98 6.07
C ASP A 206 -30.87 6.36 5.52
N VAL A 207 -30.57 6.61 4.25
CA VAL A 207 -29.35 6.09 3.58
C VAL A 207 -28.14 6.38 4.47
N ARG A 208 -28.18 7.48 5.25
CA ARG A 208 -27.18 7.79 6.27
C ARG A 208 -27.01 6.71 7.33
N GLU A 209 -28.09 6.20 7.88
CA GLU A 209 -28.06 5.22 8.97
C GLU A 209 -27.58 3.85 8.46
N VAL A 210 -27.98 3.48 7.24
CA VAL A 210 -27.49 2.30 6.51
C VAL A 210 -25.97 2.38 6.29
N LEU A 211 -25.48 3.51 5.78
CA LEU A 211 -24.05 3.74 5.57
C LEU A 211 -23.27 3.75 6.88
N ARG A 212 -23.81 4.40 7.92
CA ARG A 212 -23.17 4.46 9.25
C ARG A 212 -23.03 3.06 9.86
N LYS A 213 -24.08 2.24 9.75
CA LYS A 213 -24.05 0.84 10.20
C LYS A 213 -23.05 0.01 9.39
N SER A 214 -23.05 0.17 8.06
CA SER A 214 -22.07 -0.50 7.18
C SER A 214 -20.63 -0.19 7.58
N MET A 215 -20.35 1.07 7.96
CA MET A 215 -19.02 1.50 8.42
C MET A 215 -18.63 0.90 9.77
N GLU A 216 -19.58 0.73 10.68
CA GLU A 216 -19.34 0.12 11.99
C GLU A 216 -19.13 -1.40 11.89
N GLU A 217 -19.86 -2.05 11.00
CA GLU A 217 -19.75 -3.49 10.74
C GLU A 217 -18.54 -3.86 9.87
N TRP A 218 -17.90 -2.88 9.23
CA TRP A 218 -16.75 -3.12 8.37
C TRP A 218 -15.48 -3.45 9.16
N VAL A 219 -15.19 -4.74 9.28
CA VAL A 219 -14.00 -5.25 9.96
C VAL A 219 -12.84 -5.34 8.98
N PRO A 220 -11.64 -4.83 9.33
CA PRO A 220 -10.46 -4.96 8.50
C PRO A 220 -10.03 -6.42 8.38
N SER A 221 -9.65 -6.82 7.16
CA SER A 221 -9.15 -8.17 6.85
C SER A 221 -7.69 -8.15 6.46
N GLN A 222 -6.92 -9.13 6.90
CA GLN A 222 -5.56 -9.33 6.38
C GLN A 222 -5.63 -10.29 5.18
N GLY A 223 -5.38 -9.77 3.98
CA GLY A 223 -5.44 -10.57 2.76
C GLY A 223 -5.19 -9.76 1.49
N GLU A 224 -5.29 -10.44 0.37
CA GLU A 224 -5.36 -9.81 -0.95
C GLU A 224 -6.70 -9.07 -1.10
N LEU A 225 -6.68 -8.01 -1.91
CA LEU A 225 -7.86 -7.19 -2.11
C LEU A 225 -8.90 -7.99 -2.91
N ALA A 226 -10.05 -8.23 -2.30
CA ALA A 226 -11.17 -8.91 -2.95
C ALA A 226 -12.46 -8.09 -2.85
N TRP A 227 -13.31 -8.21 -3.87
CA TRP A 227 -14.62 -7.54 -3.94
C TRP A 227 -15.50 -7.84 -2.72
N SER A 228 -15.40 -9.05 -2.18
CA SER A 228 -16.16 -9.51 -1.01
C SER A 228 -15.81 -8.76 0.29
N LEU A 229 -14.64 -8.12 0.37
CA LEU A 229 -14.18 -7.39 1.56
C LEU A 229 -14.90 -6.05 1.75
N PHE A 230 -15.56 -5.54 0.71
CA PHE A 230 -16.33 -4.31 0.78
C PHE A 230 -17.74 -4.56 1.35
N PRO A 231 -18.32 -3.56 2.06
CA PRO A 231 -19.66 -3.68 2.63
C PRO A 231 -20.69 -4.14 1.58
N CYS A 232 -21.54 -5.11 1.94
CA CYS A 232 -22.52 -5.66 1.01
C CYS A 232 -23.53 -4.60 0.52
N GLN A 233 -23.88 -3.66 1.39
CA GLN A 233 -24.82 -2.58 1.06
C GLN A 233 -24.10 -1.50 0.25
N HIS A 234 -24.63 -1.19 -0.94
CA HIS A 234 -24.04 -0.23 -1.89
C HIS A 234 -22.57 -0.54 -2.22
N ARG A 235 -22.20 -1.82 -2.31
CA ARG A 235 -20.82 -2.29 -2.51
C ARG A 235 -20.11 -1.59 -3.68
N GLU A 236 -20.79 -1.47 -4.81
CA GLU A 236 -20.27 -0.80 -6.00
C GLU A 236 -19.81 0.64 -5.69
N MET A 237 -20.55 1.36 -4.86
CA MET A 237 -20.23 2.75 -4.49
C MET A 237 -19.00 2.82 -3.59
N TRP A 238 -18.85 1.83 -2.69
CA TRP A 238 -17.64 1.71 -1.87
C TRP A 238 -16.41 1.45 -2.74
N VAL A 239 -16.56 0.63 -3.78
CA VAL A 239 -15.47 0.33 -4.70
C VAL A 239 -15.15 1.53 -5.60
N ASP A 240 -16.15 2.24 -6.12
CA ASP A 240 -15.94 3.48 -6.88
C ASP A 240 -15.16 4.51 -6.06
N LEU A 241 -15.51 4.64 -4.77
CA LEU A 241 -14.82 5.54 -3.86
C LEU A 241 -13.41 5.04 -3.52
N PHE A 242 -13.23 3.73 -3.33
CA PHE A 242 -11.91 3.12 -3.17
C PHE A 242 -11.03 3.42 -4.38
N ILE A 243 -11.49 3.15 -5.60
CA ILE A 243 -10.75 3.41 -6.84
C ILE A 243 -10.35 4.89 -6.93
N LYS A 244 -11.30 5.80 -6.66
CA LYS A 244 -11.03 7.25 -6.71
C LYS A 244 -9.90 7.69 -5.78
N TYR A 245 -9.79 7.12 -4.59
CA TYR A 245 -8.83 7.55 -3.56
C TYR A 245 -7.56 6.68 -3.45
N ASN A 246 -7.60 5.42 -3.88
CA ASN A 246 -6.52 4.44 -3.70
C ASN A 246 -5.72 4.13 -4.96
N THR A 247 -6.16 4.53 -6.15
CA THR A 247 -5.43 4.28 -7.42
C THR A 247 -4.17 5.11 -7.58
N SER A 248 -4.06 6.25 -6.90
CA SER A 248 -2.81 7.02 -6.92
C SER A 248 -1.70 6.24 -6.21
N LEU A 249 -0.53 6.15 -6.84
CA LEU A 249 0.61 5.44 -6.27
C LEU A 249 1.23 6.23 -5.10
N PRO A 250 1.52 5.58 -3.96
CA PRO A 250 2.21 6.22 -2.84
C PRO A 250 3.71 6.45 -3.10
N SER A 251 4.29 5.74 -4.07
CA SER A 251 5.72 5.79 -4.41
C SER A 251 5.94 5.73 -5.91
N SER A 252 6.86 6.56 -6.44
CA SER A 252 7.32 6.45 -7.82
C SER A 252 8.15 5.19 -8.07
N ALA A 253 8.70 4.61 -7.01
CA ALA A 253 9.51 3.39 -7.14
C ALA A 253 8.67 2.16 -7.51
N SER A 254 7.34 2.21 -7.38
CA SER A 254 6.46 1.15 -7.89
C SER A 254 6.50 1.02 -9.41
N VAL A 255 6.98 2.01 -10.16
CA VAL A 255 7.21 1.86 -11.61
C VAL A 255 8.69 1.68 -11.96
N GLU A 256 9.59 1.72 -10.99
CA GLU A 256 11.03 1.62 -11.23
C GLU A 256 11.45 0.23 -11.74
N ARG A 257 10.78 -0.87 -11.39
CA ARG A 257 11.14 -2.18 -11.94
C ARG A 257 10.85 -2.26 -13.43
N LEU A 258 9.71 -1.73 -13.87
CA LEU A 258 9.36 -1.61 -15.27
C LEU A 258 10.48 -0.88 -16.04
N PHE A 259 10.95 0.25 -15.51
CA PHE A 259 12.04 1.03 -16.10
C PHE A 259 13.43 0.41 -15.92
N SER A 260 13.68 -0.37 -14.88
CA SER A 260 14.95 -1.10 -14.69
C SER A 260 15.11 -2.19 -15.75
N MET A 261 14.05 -2.95 -16.00
CA MET A 261 14.01 -3.94 -17.10
C MET A 261 14.11 -3.25 -18.47
N ALA A 262 13.44 -2.11 -18.64
CA ALA A 262 13.59 -1.29 -19.85
C ALA A 262 14.99 -0.68 -19.98
N GLY A 263 15.68 -0.41 -18.88
CA GLY A 263 17.04 0.12 -18.85
C GLY A 263 18.06 -0.84 -19.47
N ASP A 264 17.84 -2.15 -19.33
CA ASP A 264 18.63 -3.17 -20.02
C ASP A 264 18.35 -3.20 -21.54
N VAL A 265 17.12 -2.86 -21.97
CA VAL A 265 16.74 -2.73 -23.39
C VAL A 265 17.32 -1.45 -24.01
N LEU A 266 17.34 -0.34 -23.26
CA LEU A 266 17.95 0.92 -23.67
C LEU A 266 19.49 0.90 -23.62
N ARG A 267 20.08 -0.06 -22.91
CA ARG A 267 21.53 -0.20 -22.81
C ARG A 267 22.07 -0.80 -24.10
N ALA A 268 23.20 -0.26 -24.58
CA ALA A 268 23.89 -0.63 -25.81
C ALA A 268 24.46 -2.08 -25.81
N LYS A 269 23.59 -3.10 -25.69
CA LYS A 269 23.85 -4.46 -26.14
C LYS A 269 23.06 -4.69 -27.43
N GLY A 270 23.52 -4.06 -28.51
CA GLY A 270 23.22 -4.47 -29.88
C GLY A 270 21.94 -3.97 -30.55
N SER A 271 20.92 -3.49 -29.84
CA SER A 271 19.67 -3.03 -30.45
C SER A 271 18.99 -1.93 -29.62
N SER A 272 19.42 -0.69 -29.81
CA SER A 272 18.63 0.46 -29.34
C SER A 272 17.34 0.48 -30.12
N LEU A 273 16.21 0.25 -29.45
CA LEU A 273 14.89 0.49 -30.03
C LEU A 273 14.71 2.00 -30.27
N ASP A 274 13.88 2.33 -31.26
CA ASP A 274 13.35 3.69 -31.40
C ASP A 274 12.36 3.99 -30.25
N GLU A 275 12.12 5.28 -30.01
CA GLU A 275 11.29 5.77 -28.91
C GLU A 275 9.89 5.12 -28.90
N VAL A 276 9.28 4.98 -30.08
CA VAL A 276 7.94 4.41 -30.22
C VAL A 276 7.92 2.92 -29.92
N SER A 277 8.80 2.12 -30.52
CA SER A 277 8.86 0.68 -30.21
C SER A 277 9.26 0.40 -28.76
N PHE A 278 10.01 1.31 -28.13
CA PHE A 278 10.32 1.23 -26.71
C PHE A 278 9.06 1.44 -25.85
N GLU A 279 8.28 2.48 -26.12
CA GLU A 279 7.00 2.72 -25.43
C GLU A 279 6.03 1.56 -25.60
N GLU A 280 5.89 1.04 -26.82
CA GLU A 280 5.07 -0.14 -27.11
C GLU A 280 5.55 -1.38 -26.35
N LEU A 281 6.87 -1.62 -26.30
CA LEU A 281 7.43 -2.74 -25.56
C LEU A 281 7.20 -2.60 -24.05
N VAL A 282 7.40 -1.41 -23.48
CA VAL A 282 7.16 -1.13 -22.06
C VAL A 282 5.67 -1.32 -21.74
N PHE A 283 4.78 -0.84 -22.60
CA PHE A 283 3.34 -1.02 -22.46
C PHE A 283 2.94 -2.51 -22.50
N LEU A 284 3.39 -3.26 -23.52
CA LEU A 284 3.09 -4.68 -23.63
C LEU A 284 3.62 -5.47 -22.44
N LYS A 285 4.84 -5.14 -21.99
CA LYS A 285 5.48 -5.85 -20.88
C LYS A 285 4.85 -5.54 -19.52
N GLY A 286 4.38 -4.31 -19.30
CA GLY A 286 3.64 -3.95 -18.09
C GLY A 286 2.26 -4.60 -18.01
N ASN A 287 1.70 -5.04 -19.13
CA ASN A 287 0.39 -5.68 -19.21
C ASN A 287 0.47 -7.17 -19.57
N ILE A 288 1.65 -7.78 -19.55
CA ILE A 288 1.83 -9.17 -20.01
C ILE A 288 1.00 -10.16 -19.19
N ASP A 289 0.94 -9.95 -17.87
CA ASP A 289 0.18 -10.80 -16.95
C ASP A 289 -1.33 -10.73 -17.27
N LEU A 290 -1.84 -9.55 -17.63
CA LEU A 290 -3.25 -9.37 -18.04
C LEU A 290 -3.55 -10.06 -19.38
N LEU A 291 -2.57 -10.07 -20.30
CA LEU A 291 -2.70 -10.75 -21.59
C LEU A 291 -2.65 -12.28 -21.43
N GLU A 292 -1.86 -12.78 -20.48
CA GLU A 292 -1.80 -14.21 -20.15
C GLU A 292 -3.09 -14.69 -19.47
N GLU A 293 -3.68 -13.88 -18.58
CA GLU A 293 -4.98 -14.16 -17.95
C GLU A 293 -6.11 -14.19 -19.00
N MET A 294 -6.17 -13.20 -19.90
CA MET A 294 -7.16 -13.19 -20.99
C MET A 294 -7.05 -14.41 -21.92
N GLY A 295 -5.82 -14.84 -22.23
CA GLY A 295 -5.59 -16.00 -23.08
C GLY A 295 -5.94 -17.34 -22.42
N GLN A 296 -6.00 -17.40 -21.09
CA GLN A 296 -6.47 -18.57 -20.34
C GLN A 296 -7.99 -18.64 -20.29
N GLU A 297 -8.67 -17.51 -20.08
CA GLU A 297 -10.14 -17.43 -20.14
C GLU A 297 -10.69 -17.86 -21.53
N ASP A 298 -10.02 -17.46 -22.62
CA ASP A 298 -10.40 -17.87 -23.98
C ASP A 298 -10.21 -19.38 -24.24
N MET A 299 -9.26 -20.04 -23.58
CA MET A 299 -9.04 -21.49 -23.73
C MET A 299 -10.00 -22.33 -22.87
N ASP A 300 -10.35 -21.83 -21.68
CA ASP A 300 -11.35 -22.49 -20.82
C ASP A 300 -12.77 -22.39 -21.43
N GLU A 301 -13.07 -21.31 -22.17
CA GLU A 301 -14.33 -21.20 -22.93
C GLU A 301 -14.38 -22.09 -24.19
N GLU A 302 -13.24 -22.42 -24.80
CA GLU A 302 -13.16 -23.36 -25.94
C GLU A 302 -13.19 -24.85 -25.52
N GLU A 303 -12.78 -25.21 -24.29
CA GLU A 303 -12.88 -26.59 -23.78
C GLU A 303 -14.28 -26.97 -23.28
N ASP A 304 -15.17 -25.99 -23.04
CA ASP A 304 -16.55 -26.19 -22.59
C ASP A 304 -17.61 -26.19 -23.74
N LEU A 305 -17.17 -26.19 -25.01
CA LEU A 305 -18.00 -26.30 -26.23
C LEU A 305 -17.85 -27.64 -26.97
#